data_AF-A0A4Q9NLS7-F1
#
_entry.id   AF-A0A4Q9NLS7-F1
#
_cell.length_a   1.000
_cell.length_b   1.000
_cell.length_c   1.000
_cell.angle_alpha   90.00
_cell.angle_beta   90.00
_cell.angle_gamma   90.00
#
_symmetry.space_group_name_H-M   'P 1'
#
loop_
_entity.id
_entity.type
_entity.pdbx_description
1 polymer ?
#
loop_
_entity_poly.entity_id
_entity_poly.type
_entity_poly.pdbx_seq_one_letter_code
_entity_poly.pdbx_strand_id
1 'polypeptide(L)'
;MIYHDENLLVIELAAQRFKALMQVPENVGLHKRVRDNLAEIKAQAPCLRLREDAYSSGSLWQKVVWWHDNLWSDETTWTITSATILNGMNGMQFCDALLPDSYKDDWVRCITHLANEIHGPDLHQYPAYAFLFSIPLAMLARWTRRQALYLPMNGLQRLLVGAWMYCGDCREHRRTANLQHVQQRRKAAMTMKHVFGHDFTNEIAICRQRGRMA
;
A
#
# COMPACT_ATOMS: atom_id res chain seq x y z
N MET A 1 5.82 13.61 8.08
CA MET A 1 5.01 14.26 7.03
C MET A 1 4.18 15.38 7.65
N ILE A 2 4.15 16.55 7.00
CA ILE A 2 3.28 17.68 7.36
C ILE A 2 2.15 17.71 6.34
N TYR A 3 0.90 17.75 6.81
CA TYR A 3 -0.28 17.83 5.97
C TYR A 3 -0.76 19.28 5.85
N HIS A 4 -0.92 19.75 4.61
CA HIS A 4 -1.54 21.06 4.32
C HIS A 4 -3.04 20.95 4.01
N ASP A 5 -3.58 19.74 3.94
CA ASP A 5 -4.98 19.47 3.62
C ASP A 5 -5.56 18.51 4.67
N GLU A 6 -6.57 18.99 5.41
CA GLU A 6 -7.26 18.22 6.44
C GLU A 6 -7.90 16.95 5.87
N ASN A 7 -8.34 16.96 4.61
CA ASN A 7 -8.97 15.80 3.99
C ASN A 7 -7.95 14.68 3.79
N LEU A 8 -6.70 15.00 3.45
CA LEU A 8 -5.64 14.00 3.32
C LEU A 8 -5.26 13.42 4.70
N LEU A 9 -5.25 14.26 5.73
CA LEU A 9 -5.03 13.82 7.10
C LEU A 9 -6.11 12.85 7.56
N VAL A 10 -7.38 13.08 7.20
CA VAL A 10 -8.48 12.16 7.53
C VAL A 10 -8.28 10.79 6.87
N ILE A 11 -7.86 10.74 5.60
CA ILE A 11 -7.60 9.47 4.90
C ILE A 11 -6.45 8.72 5.59
N GLU A 12 -5.40 9.43 5.99
CA GLU A 12 -4.28 8.86 6.72
C GLU A 12 -4.70 8.30 8.11
N LEU A 13 -5.48 9.06 8.88
CA LEU A 13 -5.98 8.62 10.18
C LEU A 13 -6.89 7.39 10.04
N ALA A 14 -7.72 7.35 9.00
CA ALA A 14 -8.53 6.18 8.67
C ALA A 14 -7.65 4.95 8.39
N ALA A 15 -6.56 5.11 7.63
CA ALA A 15 -5.62 4.02 7.37
C ALA A 15 -4.93 3.52 8.66
N GLN A 16 -4.53 4.43 9.55
CA GLN A 16 -3.93 4.07 10.85
C GLN A 16 -4.93 3.35 11.76
N ARG A 17 -6.17 3.81 11.82
CA ARG A 17 -7.24 3.15 12.58
C ARG A 17 -7.54 1.77 12.02
N PHE A 18 -7.59 1.64 10.70
CA PHE A 18 -7.83 0.35 10.05
C PHE A 18 -6.69 -0.64 10.28
N LYS A 19 -5.43 -0.17 10.20
CA LYS A 19 -4.26 -0.97 10.59
C LYS A 19 -4.36 -1.48 12.02
N ALA A 20 -4.76 -0.63 12.98
CA ALA A 20 -4.95 -1.03 14.37
C ALA A 20 -6.04 -2.10 14.51
N LEU A 21 -7.15 -1.97 13.79
CA LEU A 21 -8.23 -2.97 13.76
C LEU A 21 -7.76 -4.32 13.20
N MET A 22 -6.95 -4.30 12.15
CA MET A 22 -6.42 -5.52 11.52
C MET A 22 -5.35 -6.24 12.37
N GLN A 23 -4.74 -5.54 13.33
CA GLN A 23 -3.77 -6.11 14.27
C GLN A 23 -4.43 -6.81 15.48
N VAL A 24 -5.75 -6.70 15.64
CA VAL A 24 -6.49 -7.37 16.73
C VAL A 24 -6.47 -8.89 16.50
N PRO A 25 -6.17 -9.72 17.53
CA PRO A 25 -6.03 -11.18 17.38
C PRO A 25 -7.24 -11.87 16.73
N GLU A 26 -8.45 -11.40 17.02
CA GLU A 26 -9.71 -11.92 16.45
C GLU A 26 -9.78 -11.76 14.92
N ASN A 27 -9.10 -10.75 14.37
CA ASN A 27 -9.05 -10.45 12.94
C ASN A 27 -7.89 -11.15 12.21
N VAL A 28 -6.96 -11.79 12.93
CA VAL A 28 -5.85 -12.53 12.31
C VAL A 28 -6.35 -13.69 11.45
N GLY A 29 -7.48 -14.31 11.84
CA GLY A 29 -8.16 -15.33 11.04
C GLY A 29 -8.90 -14.79 9.80
N LEU A 30 -9.13 -13.47 9.70
CA LEU A 30 -9.80 -12.85 8.55
C LEU A 30 -8.94 -12.96 7.29
N HIS A 31 -7.63 -12.69 7.40
CA HIS A 31 -6.69 -12.84 6.28
C HIS A 31 -6.72 -14.24 5.68
N LYS A 32 -6.70 -15.28 6.51
CA LYS A 32 -6.77 -16.65 6.05
C LYS A 32 -8.11 -16.94 5.36
N ARG A 33 -9.22 -16.56 5.98
CA ARG A 33 -10.57 -16.77 5.42
C ARG A 33 -10.77 -16.08 4.07
N VAL A 34 -10.30 -14.85 3.91
CA VAL A 34 -10.42 -14.11 2.63
C VAL A 34 -9.49 -14.71 1.58
N ARG A 35 -8.28 -15.13 1.96
CA ARG A 35 -7.37 -15.83 1.04
C ARG A 35 -7.99 -17.12 0.51
N ASP A 36 -8.58 -17.92 1.39
CA ASP A 36 -9.16 -19.22 1.04
C ASP A 36 -10.41 -19.08 0.15
N ASN A 37 -11.16 -17.97 0.26
CA ASN A 37 -12.40 -17.71 -0.49
C ASN A 37 -12.25 -16.59 -1.55
N LEU A 38 -11.02 -16.23 -1.92
CA LEU A 38 -10.74 -15.03 -2.71
C LEU A 38 -11.50 -15.01 -4.06
N ALA A 39 -11.54 -16.15 -4.75
CA ALA A 39 -12.20 -16.27 -6.05
C ALA A 39 -13.72 -16.05 -5.95
N GLU A 40 -14.35 -16.57 -4.91
CA GLU A 40 -15.78 -16.41 -4.67
C GLU A 40 -16.12 -14.96 -4.32
N ILE A 41 -15.32 -14.34 -3.45
CA ILE A 41 -15.48 -12.93 -3.06
C ILE A 41 -15.39 -12.02 -4.30
N LYS A 42 -14.42 -12.27 -5.19
CA LYS A 42 -14.28 -11.53 -6.46
C LYS A 42 -15.39 -11.79 -7.47
N ALA A 43 -16.03 -12.96 -7.43
CA ALA A 43 -17.18 -13.25 -8.27
C ALA A 43 -18.42 -12.47 -7.80
N GLN A 44 -18.55 -12.24 -6.50
CA GLN A 44 -19.68 -11.54 -5.89
C GLN A 44 -19.54 -10.01 -5.92
N ALA A 45 -18.32 -9.47 -5.97
CA ALA A 45 -18.07 -8.02 -5.98
C ALA A 45 -17.17 -7.61 -7.17
N PRO A 46 -17.76 -7.20 -8.32
CA PRO A 46 -17.03 -6.81 -9.53
C PRO A 46 -16.02 -5.68 -9.32
N CYS A 47 -16.29 -4.77 -8.37
CA CYS A 47 -15.38 -3.68 -8.01
C CYS A 47 -14.01 -4.17 -7.48
N LEU A 48 -13.91 -5.42 -7.03
CA LEU A 48 -12.64 -6.03 -6.62
C LEU A 48 -11.74 -6.37 -7.81
N ARG A 49 -12.32 -6.45 -9.03
CA ARG A 49 -11.58 -6.67 -10.27
C ARG A 49 -10.99 -5.39 -10.84
N LEU A 50 -11.38 -4.21 -10.35
CA LEU A 50 -10.86 -2.92 -10.84
C LEU A 50 -9.33 -2.85 -10.84
N ARG A 51 -8.69 -3.47 -9.85
CA ARG A 51 -7.22 -3.56 -9.78
C ARG A 51 -6.64 -4.41 -10.90
N GLU A 52 -7.28 -5.52 -11.26
CA GLU A 52 -6.84 -6.44 -12.32
C GLU A 52 -7.15 -5.89 -13.70
N ASP A 53 -8.30 -5.24 -13.85
CA ASP A 53 -8.73 -4.56 -15.06
C ASP A 53 -7.78 -3.39 -15.40
N ALA A 54 -7.35 -2.63 -14.39
CA ALA A 54 -6.34 -1.59 -14.56
C ALA A 54 -4.98 -2.16 -15.02
N TYR A 55 -4.62 -3.37 -14.59
CA TYR A 55 -3.40 -4.03 -15.05
C TYR A 55 -3.53 -4.58 -16.47
N SER A 56 -4.64 -5.25 -16.78
CA SER A 56 -4.85 -5.94 -18.06
C SER A 56 -5.01 -4.97 -19.23
N SER A 57 -5.68 -3.83 -19.01
CA SER A 57 -5.94 -2.80 -20.01
C SER A 57 -4.75 -1.85 -20.25
N GLY A 58 -3.73 -1.86 -19.40
CA GLY A 58 -2.61 -0.93 -19.47
C GLY A 58 -1.52 -1.30 -20.48
N SER A 59 -0.87 -0.28 -21.03
CA SER A 59 0.42 -0.37 -21.73
C SER A 59 1.53 -0.92 -20.82
N LEU A 60 2.67 -1.32 -21.40
CA LEU A 60 3.82 -1.83 -20.63
C LEU A 60 4.26 -0.87 -19.52
N TRP A 61 4.31 0.43 -19.81
CA TRP A 61 4.66 1.44 -18.80
C TRP A 61 3.61 1.57 -17.70
N GLN A 62 2.32 1.52 -18.05
CA GLN A 62 1.24 1.53 -17.07
C GLN A 62 1.27 0.27 -16.19
N LYS A 63 1.67 -0.88 -16.73
CA LYS A 63 1.90 -2.10 -15.94
C LYS A 63 3.05 -1.95 -14.97
N VAL A 64 4.16 -1.31 -15.37
CA VAL A 64 5.29 -1.02 -14.48
C VAL A 64 4.87 -0.07 -13.35
N VAL A 65 4.13 1.00 -13.68
CA VAL A 65 3.59 1.93 -12.66
C VAL A 65 2.62 1.22 -11.73
N TRP A 66 1.74 0.38 -12.29
CA TRP A 66 0.82 -0.43 -11.50
C TRP A 66 1.57 -1.36 -10.54
N TRP A 67 2.62 -2.05 -11.01
CA TRP A 67 3.45 -2.90 -10.16
C TRP A 67 4.10 -2.08 -9.05
N HIS A 68 4.72 -0.96 -9.40
CA HIS A 68 5.34 -0.05 -8.44
C HIS A 68 4.37 0.43 -7.35
N ASP A 69 3.13 0.74 -7.72
CA ASP A 69 2.12 1.27 -6.80
C ASP A 69 1.51 0.17 -5.91
N ASN A 70 1.43 -1.06 -6.42
CA ASN A 70 0.76 -2.18 -5.77
C ASN A 70 1.71 -3.25 -5.20
N LEU A 71 3.03 -3.13 -5.38
CA LEU A 71 4.03 -4.08 -4.87
C LEU A 71 4.01 -4.20 -3.35
N TRP A 72 3.57 -3.13 -2.68
CA TRP A 72 3.66 -3.01 -1.23
C TRP A 72 2.60 -3.78 -0.47
N SER A 73 1.47 -4.12 -1.11
CA SER A 73 0.37 -4.86 -0.47
C SER A 73 0.01 -6.12 -1.25
N ASP A 74 -0.19 -7.22 -0.53
CA ASP A 74 -0.66 -8.46 -1.12
C ASP A 74 -2.12 -8.33 -1.58
N GLU A 75 -2.50 -9.21 -2.48
CA GLU A 75 -3.85 -9.24 -3.04
C GLU A 75 -4.93 -9.47 -1.96
N THR A 76 -4.61 -10.30 -0.95
CA THR A 76 -5.50 -10.54 0.19
C THR A 76 -5.78 -9.26 0.97
N THR A 77 -4.74 -8.50 1.33
CA THR A 77 -4.91 -7.25 2.09
C THR A 77 -5.69 -6.23 1.30
N TRP A 78 -5.39 -6.11 0.00
CA TRP A 78 -6.14 -5.20 -0.86
C TRP A 78 -7.62 -5.59 -0.96
N THR A 79 -7.92 -6.89 -1.06
CA THR A 79 -9.29 -7.41 -1.10
C THR A 79 -10.02 -7.19 0.23
N ILE A 80 -9.36 -7.41 1.36
CA ILE A 80 -9.94 -7.13 2.68
C ILE A 80 -10.24 -5.63 2.80
N THR A 81 -9.28 -4.79 2.43
CA THR A 81 -9.41 -3.33 2.51
C THR A 81 -10.59 -2.83 1.69
N SER A 82 -10.67 -3.26 0.42
CA SER A 82 -11.78 -2.91 -0.46
C SER A 82 -13.11 -3.45 0.07
N ALA A 83 -13.18 -4.70 0.50
CA ALA A 83 -14.39 -5.29 1.07
C ALA A 83 -14.85 -4.59 2.36
N THR A 84 -13.93 -4.20 3.25
CA THR A 84 -14.26 -3.46 4.49
C THR A 84 -14.86 -2.10 4.15
N ILE A 85 -14.26 -1.39 3.19
CA ILE A 85 -14.77 -0.08 2.78
C ILE A 85 -16.15 -0.24 2.12
N LEU A 86 -16.36 -1.26 1.29
CA LEU A 86 -17.65 -1.54 0.65
C LEU A 86 -18.74 -1.92 1.67
N ASN A 87 -18.42 -2.79 2.63
CA ASN A 87 -19.37 -3.25 3.65
C ASN A 87 -19.68 -2.15 4.70
N GLY A 88 -18.71 -1.31 5.03
CA GLY A 88 -18.88 -0.18 5.95
C GLY A 88 -19.78 0.94 5.42
N MET A 89 -20.20 0.87 4.15
CA MET A 89 -21.13 1.80 3.53
C MET A 89 -22.62 1.41 3.69
N ASN A 90 -22.97 0.66 4.74
CA ASN A 90 -24.36 0.29 5.08
C ASN A 90 -25.13 -0.38 3.94
N GLY A 91 -24.52 -1.35 3.26
CA GLY A 91 -25.21 -2.09 2.20
C GLY A 91 -25.59 -1.24 0.98
N MET A 92 -25.01 -0.04 0.83
CA MET A 92 -25.00 0.64 -0.46
C MET A 92 -24.22 -0.24 -1.43
N GLN A 93 -24.96 -1.03 -2.22
CA GLN A 93 -24.44 -1.70 -3.39
C GLN A 93 -23.70 -0.63 -4.21
N PHE A 94 -22.38 -0.71 -4.20
CA PHE A 94 -21.47 0.09 -5.00
C PHE A 94 -21.57 -0.38 -6.47
N CYS A 95 -22.80 -0.54 -6.96
CA CYS A 95 -23.13 -0.99 -8.30
C CYS A 95 -23.11 0.23 -9.22
N ASP A 96 -21.98 0.37 -9.91
CA ASP A 96 -21.80 0.79 -11.32
C ASP A 96 -22.39 2.12 -11.83
N ALA A 97 -23.28 2.81 -11.12
CA ALA A 97 -24.03 3.96 -11.67
C ALA A 97 -23.62 5.34 -11.11
N LEU A 98 -22.88 5.42 -9.99
CA LEU A 98 -22.75 6.68 -9.23
C LEU A 98 -21.36 7.31 -9.17
N LEU A 99 -20.36 6.70 -9.80
CA LEU A 99 -19.01 7.24 -9.77
C LEU A 99 -18.54 7.55 -11.19
N PRO A 100 -18.43 8.85 -11.55
CA PRO A 100 -17.76 9.22 -12.79
C PRO A 100 -16.38 8.55 -12.82
N ASP A 101 -15.88 8.16 -13.99
CA ASP A 101 -14.62 7.43 -14.11
C ASP A 101 -13.45 8.09 -13.34
N SER A 102 -13.48 9.42 -13.20
CA SER A 102 -12.54 10.19 -12.35
C SER A 102 -12.45 9.73 -10.89
N TYR A 103 -13.51 9.14 -10.34
CA TYR A 103 -13.56 8.71 -8.94
C TYR A 103 -13.13 7.25 -8.77
N LYS A 104 -13.17 6.42 -9.83
CA LYS A 104 -12.66 5.05 -9.77
C LYS A 104 -11.15 5.04 -9.49
N ASP A 105 -10.41 5.94 -10.11
CA ASP A 105 -8.97 6.09 -9.89
C ASP A 105 -8.64 6.56 -8.46
N ASP A 106 -9.36 7.56 -7.96
CA ASP A 106 -9.21 8.04 -6.59
C ASP A 106 -9.55 6.96 -5.57
N TRP A 107 -10.55 6.13 -5.87
CA TRP A 107 -10.94 5.00 -5.05
C TRP A 107 -9.86 3.93 -4.97
N VAL A 108 -9.33 3.50 -6.12
CA VAL A 108 -8.23 2.54 -6.18
C VAL A 108 -7.01 3.09 -5.44
N ARG A 109 -6.69 4.38 -5.60
CA ARG A 109 -5.60 5.04 -4.86
C ARG A 109 -5.82 5.01 -3.35
N CYS A 110 -7.04 5.29 -2.87
CA CYS A 110 -7.38 5.23 -1.45
C CYS A 110 -7.27 3.81 -0.90
N ILE A 111 -7.83 2.81 -1.60
CA ILE A 111 -7.72 1.40 -1.18
C ILE A 111 -6.25 0.97 -1.15
N THR A 112 -5.49 1.28 -2.19
CA THR A 112 -4.07 0.93 -2.27
C THR A 112 -3.26 1.64 -1.17
N HIS A 113 -3.58 2.90 -0.83
CA HIS A 113 -3.00 3.59 0.33
C HIS A 113 -3.27 2.85 1.64
N LEU A 114 -4.53 2.52 1.92
CA LEU A 114 -4.91 1.79 3.13
C LEU A 114 -4.26 0.39 3.18
N ALA A 115 -4.28 -0.33 2.07
CA ALA A 115 -3.71 -1.67 1.99
C ALA A 115 -2.19 -1.66 2.25
N ASN A 116 -1.47 -0.69 1.68
CA ASN A 116 -0.04 -0.52 1.89
C ASN A 116 0.32 -0.13 3.34
N GLU A 117 -0.58 0.54 4.06
CA GLU A 117 -0.40 0.86 5.48
C GLU A 117 -0.56 -0.36 6.39
N ILE A 118 -1.52 -1.25 6.08
CA ILE A 118 -1.82 -2.46 6.86
C ILE A 118 -0.73 -3.50 6.66
N HIS A 119 -0.48 -3.83 5.39
CA HIS A 119 0.47 -4.84 4.98
C HIS A 119 1.48 -4.16 4.07
N GLY A 120 2.55 -3.67 4.67
CA GLY A 120 3.79 -3.42 3.97
C GLY A 120 4.80 -4.37 4.59
N PRO A 121 5.14 -5.50 3.95
CA PRO A 121 6.24 -6.32 4.43
C PRO A 121 7.45 -5.40 4.58
N ASP A 122 8.32 -5.69 5.55
CA ASP A 122 9.59 -4.99 5.67
C ASP A 122 10.53 -5.44 4.54
N LEU A 123 10.12 -5.14 3.30
CA LEU A 123 10.81 -5.41 2.05
C LEU A 123 12.17 -4.74 2.01
N HIS A 124 12.41 -3.74 2.86
CA HIS A 124 13.71 -3.13 3.06
C HIS A 124 14.69 -4.04 3.83
N GLN A 125 14.21 -4.94 4.70
CA GLN A 125 15.09 -5.79 5.50
C GLN A 125 15.70 -6.94 4.68
N TYR A 126 14.95 -7.53 3.74
CA TYR A 126 15.44 -8.63 2.90
C TYR A 126 16.70 -8.27 2.09
N PRO A 127 16.78 -7.16 1.32
CA PRO A 127 17.99 -6.78 0.60
C PRO A 127 19.13 -6.41 1.56
N ALA A 128 18.83 -5.86 2.74
CA ALA A 128 19.84 -5.59 3.77
C ALA A 128 20.46 -6.88 4.31
N TYR A 129 19.65 -7.89 4.65
CA TYR A 129 20.15 -9.20 5.07
C TYR A 129 20.91 -9.90 3.95
N ALA A 130 20.39 -9.92 2.73
CA ALA A 130 21.08 -10.48 1.57
C ALA A 130 22.43 -9.79 1.32
N PHE A 131 22.51 -8.48 1.52
CA PHE A 131 23.76 -7.73 1.45
C PHE A 131 24.74 -8.20 2.52
N LEU A 132 24.31 -8.30 3.78
CA LEU A 132 25.16 -8.80 4.88
C LEU A 132 25.68 -10.22 4.60
N PHE A 133 24.84 -11.12 4.10
CA PHE A 133 25.26 -12.47 3.72
C PHE A 133 26.20 -12.51 2.49
N SER A 134 26.11 -11.51 1.60
CA SER A 134 27.02 -11.42 0.45
C SER A 134 28.45 -11.04 0.84
N ILE A 135 28.67 -10.40 2.00
CA ILE A 135 30.00 -9.94 2.45
C ILE A 135 31.00 -11.10 2.60
N PRO A 136 30.72 -12.18 3.37
CA PRO A 136 31.66 -13.29 3.48
C PRO A 136 31.90 -14.00 2.14
N LEU A 137 30.87 -14.12 1.28
CA LEU A 137 31.00 -14.69 -0.07
C LEU A 137 31.91 -13.82 -0.95
N ALA A 138 31.79 -12.50 -0.88
CA ALA A 138 32.66 -11.57 -1.58
C ALA A 138 34.10 -11.62 -1.07
N MET A 139 34.30 -11.78 0.25
CA MET A 139 35.63 -11.98 0.83
C MET A 139 36.27 -13.28 0.33
N LEU A 140 35.53 -14.39 0.30
CA LEU A 140 35.99 -15.66 -0.26
C LEU A 140 36.32 -15.52 -1.76
N ALA A 141 35.45 -14.87 -2.54
CA ALA A 141 35.69 -14.63 -3.95
C ALA A 141 36.98 -13.80 -4.20
N ARG A 142 37.23 -12.77 -3.38
CA ARG A 142 38.47 -11.98 -3.44
C ARG A 142 39.70 -12.80 -3.08
N TRP A 143 39.58 -13.70 -2.09
CA TRP A 143 40.68 -14.58 -1.69
C TRP A 143 41.13 -15.50 -2.83
N THR A 144 40.20 -15.98 -3.67
CA THR A 144 40.53 -16.80 -4.85
C THR A 144 41.24 -16.03 -5.98
N ARG A 145 41.29 -14.68 -5.91
CA ARG A 145 41.85 -13.77 -6.94
C ARG A 145 41.29 -13.95 -8.36
N ARG A 146 40.17 -14.67 -8.54
CA ARG A 146 39.54 -14.88 -9.86
C ARG A 146 38.60 -13.72 -10.19
N GLN A 147 38.91 -13.00 -11.26
CA GLN A 147 38.11 -11.86 -11.73
C GLN A 147 36.66 -12.22 -12.03
N ALA A 148 36.43 -13.41 -12.60
CA ALA A 148 35.10 -13.92 -12.90
C ALA A 148 34.21 -14.11 -11.66
N LEU A 149 34.78 -14.21 -10.45
CA LEU A 149 34.02 -14.42 -9.22
C LEU A 149 33.74 -13.12 -8.46
N TYR A 150 34.74 -12.23 -8.34
CA TYR A 150 34.55 -11.02 -7.53
C TYR A 150 33.82 -9.88 -8.28
N LEU A 151 33.86 -9.82 -9.61
CA LEU A 151 33.16 -8.79 -10.39
C LEU A 151 31.63 -8.92 -10.31
N PRO A 152 31.02 -10.10 -10.54
CA PRO A 152 29.59 -10.29 -10.36
C PRO A 152 29.15 -10.03 -8.92
N MET A 153 29.97 -10.43 -7.95
CA MET A 153 29.67 -10.24 -6.53
C MET A 153 29.65 -8.75 -6.14
N ASN A 154 30.57 -7.94 -6.67
CA ASN A 154 30.55 -6.49 -6.49
C ASN A 154 29.32 -5.84 -7.16
N GLY A 155 28.93 -6.34 -8.34
CA GLY A 155 27.69 -5.94 -9.01
C GLY A 155 26.45 -6.26 -8.17
N LEU A 156 26.37 -7.48 -7.63
CA LEU A 156 25.29 -7.91 -6.74
C LEU A 156 25.21 -7.06 -5.48
N GLN A 157 26.34 -6.78 -4.83
CA GLN A 157 26.40 -5.91 -3.66
C GLN A 157 25.85 -4.51 -3.93
N ARG A 158 26.23 -3.89 -5.05
CA ARG A 158 25.69 -2.58 -5.46
C ARG A 158 24.20 -2.64 -5.76
N LEU A 159 23.75 -3.71 -6.41
CA LEU A 159 22.34 -3.92 -6.70
C LEU A 159 21.52 -4.10 -5.42
N LEU A 160 22.04 -4.84 -4.43
CA LEU A 160 21.38 -5.02 -3.13
C LEU A 160 21.31 -3.72 -2.33
N VAL A 161 22.36 -2.89 -2.35
CA VAL A 161 22.32 -1.54 -1.74
C VAL A 161 21.29 -0.66 -2.45
N GLY A 162 21.28 -0.68 -3.78
CA GLY A 162 20.29 0.05 -4.58
C GLY A 162 18.85 -0.41 -4.27
N ALA A 163 18.63 -1.72 -4.16
CA ALA A 163 17.34 -2.29 -3.79
C ALA A 163 16.94 -1.94 -2.36
N TRP A 164 17.88 -1.91 -1.42
CA TRP A 164 17.63 -1.51 -0.04
C TRP A 164 17.19 -0.03 0.05
N MET A 165 17.95 0.87 -0.59
CA MET A 165 17.61 2.30 -0.65
C MET A 165 16.26 2.51 -1.33
N TYR A 166 16.03 1.85 -2.47
CA TYR A 166 14.76 1.90 -3.18
C TYR A 166 13.59 1.45 -2.29
N CYS A 167 13.73 0.31 -1.61
CA CYS A 167 12.67 -0.21 -0.74
C CYS A 167 12.37 0.70 0.46
N GLY A 168 13.37 1.38 1.02
CA GLY A 168 13.18 2.32 2.11
C GLY A 168 12.53 3.63 1.64
N ASP A 169 13.23 4.36 0.78
CA ASP A 169 12.85 5.72 0.42
C ASP A 169 11.63 5.77 -0.51
N CYS A 170 11.50 4.83 -1.46
CA CYS A 170 10.36 4.84 -2.37
C CYS A 170 9.07 4.45 -1.66
N ARG A 171 9.11 3.64 -0.58
CA ARG A 171 7.91 3.31 0.21
C ARG A 171 7.33 4.56 0.88
N GLU A 172 8.16 5.33 1.58
CA GLU A 172 7.70 6.55 2.25
C GLU A 172 7.29 7.62 1.23
N HIS A 173 8.09 7.79 0.16
CA HIS A 173 7.71 8.69 -0.93
C HIS A 173 6.35 8.29 -1.53
N ARG A 174 6.10 7.00 -1.77
CA ARG A 174 4.84 6.56 -2.34
C ARG A 174 3.64 6.67 -1.42
N ARG A 175 3.83 6.42 -0.12
CA ARG A 175 2.80 6.72 0.89
C ARG A 175 2.31 8.16 0.74
N THR A 176 3.24 9.11 0.59
CA THR A 176 2.87 10.52 0.43
C THR A 176 2.26 10.82 -0.94
N ALA A 177 2.80 10.25 -2.02
CA ALA A 177 2.37 10.53 -3.38
C ALA A 177 0.95 10.01 -3.66
N ASN A 178 0.59 8.82 -3.16
CA ASN A 178 -0.74 8.24 -3.35
C ASN A 178 -1.84 9.15 -2.80
N LEU A 179 -1.63 9.74 -1.61
CA LEU A 179 -2.54 10.72 -1.02
C LEU A 179 -2.59 12.02 -1.84
N GLN A 180 -1.44 12.53 -2.29
CA GLN A 180 -1.38 13.80 -3.03
C GLN A 180 -2.12 13.75 -4.38
N HIS A 181 -2.09 12.58 -5.04
CA HIS A 181 -2.74 12.36 -6.33
C HIS A 181 -4.25 12.11 -6.24
N VAL A 182 -4.85 12.05 -5.05
CA VAL A 182 -6.32 12.00 -4.93
C VAL A 182 -6.90 13.34 -5.40
N GLN A 183 -7.74 13.30 -6.45
CA GLN A 183 -8.35 14.50 -7.04
C GLN A 183 -9.54 14.98 -6.19
N GLN A 184 -10.42 14.07 -5.78
CA GLN A 184 -11.65 14.36 -5.04
C GLN A 184 -11.48 14.14 -3.52
N ARG A 185 -10.46 14.80 -2.94
CA ARG A 185 -10.02 14.62 -1.55
C ARG A 185 -11.16 14.73 -0.52
N ARG A 186 -12.04 15.72 -0.69
CA ARG A 186 -13.18 15.94 0.22
C ARG A 186 -14.16 14.77 0.22
N LYS A 187 -14.47 14.20 -0.95
CA LYS A 187 -15.38 13.05 -1.04
C LYS A 187 -14.74 11.80 -0.46
N ALA A 188 -13.47 11.54 -0.80
CA ALA A 188 -12.72 10.43 -0.23
C ALA A 188 -12.67 10.52 1.32
N ALA A 189 -12.38 11.70 1.87
CA ALA A 189 -12.38 11.92 3.32
C ALA A 189 -13.76 11.72 3.97
N MET A 190 -14.85 12.15 3.30
CA MET A 190 -16.21 11.88 3.79
C MET A 190 -16.54 10.39 3.78
N THR A 191 -16.13 9.64 2.75
CA THR A 191 -16.31 8.18 2.73
C THR A 191 -15.53 7.52 3.85
N MET A 192 -14.27 7.93 4.09
CA MET A 192 -13.47 7.38 5.18
C MET A 192 -14.06 7.70 6.57
N LYS A 193 -14.62 8.90 6.77
CA LYS A 193 -15.42 9.26 7.96
C LYS A 193 -16.65 8.38 8.13
N HIS A 194 -17.33 8.04 7.04
CA HIS A 194 -18.51 7.19 7.14
C HIS A 194 -18.14 5.75 7.52
N VAL A 195 -17.08 5.20 6.91
CA VAL A 195 -16.65 3.80 7.10
C VAL A 195 -15.97 3.58 8.45
N PHE A 196 -15.08 4.49 8.88
CA PHE A 196 -14.22 4.30 10.06
C PHE A 196 -14.64 5.14 11.28
N GLY A 197 -15.75 5.87 11.18
CA GLY A 197 -16.35 6.65 12.27
C GLY A 197 -16.34 8.16 11.99
N HIS A 198 -17.45 8.82 12.35
CA HIS A 198 -17.74 10.20 11.96
C HIS A 198 -16.78 11.24 12.56
N ASP A 199 -16.08 10.92 13.65
CA ASP A 199 -15.34 11.91 14.43
C ASP A 199 -13.83 11.63 14.48
N PHE A 200 -13.08 12.34 13.64
CA PHE A 200 -11.61 12.44 13.67
C PHE A 200 -11.13 13.72 14.37
N THR A 201 -12.03 14.53 14.95
CA THR A 201 -11.69 15.88 15.46
C THR A 201 -10.61 15.85 16.53
N ASN A 202 -10.70 14.92 17.49
CA ASN A 202 -9.68 14.74 18.54
C ASN A 202 -8.31 14.38 17.98
N GLU A 203 -8.27 13.51 16.97
CA GLU A 203 -7.02 13.05 16.34
C GLU A 203 -6.40 14.15 15.47
N ILE A 204 -7.22 14.95 14.81
CA ILE A 204 -6.79 16.15 14.07
C ILE A 204 -6.21 17.19 15.05
N ALA A 205 -6.85 17.41 16.20
CA ALA A 205 -6.35 18.33 17.22
C ALA A 205 -4.98 17.89 17.77
N ILE A 206 -4.79 16.60 18.02
CA ILE A 206 -3.50 16.02 18.42
C ILE A 206 -2.45 16.22 17.31
N CYS A 207 -2.82 16.05 16.05
CA CYS A 207 -1.89 16.26 14.92
C CYS A 207 -1.46 17.72 14.76
N ARG A 208 -2.37 18.68 15.00
CA ARG A 208 -2.05 20.12 15.03
C ARG A 208 -1.07 20.45 16.16
N GLN A 209 -1.30 19.95 17.37
CA GLN A 209 -0.39 20.14 18.51
C GLN A 209 1.00 19.56 18.26
N ARG A 210 1.10 18.47 17.51
CA ARG A 210 2.38 17.82 17.13
C ARG A 210 3.07 18.46 15.92
N GLY A 211 2.54 19.56 15.38
CA GLY A 211 3.11 20.22 14.19
C GLY A 211 3.03 19.38 12.91
N ARG A 212 2.15 18.36 12.87
CA ARG A 212 1.95 17.51 11.68
C ARG A 212 0.92 18.08 10.70
N MET A 213 0.30 19.21 11.06
CA MET A 213 -0.63 19.97 10.24
C MET A 213 -0.19 21.43 10.30
N ALA A 214 0.04 22.05 9.14
CA ALA A 214 0.53 23.41 8.99
C ALA A 214 -0.36 24.21 8.03
#